data_AF-A0A6H5FTU3-F1
#
_entry.id   AF-A0A6H5FTU3-F1
#
_cell.length_a   1.000
_cell.length_b   1.000
_cell.length_c   1.000
_cell.angle_alpha   90.00
_cell.angle_beta   90.00
_cell.angle_gamma   90.00
#
_symmetry.space_group_name_H-M   'P 1'
#
loop_
_entity.id
_entity.type
_entity.pdbx_description
1 polymer ?
#
loop_
_entity_poly.entity_id
_entity_poly.type
_entity_poly.pdbx_seq_one_letter_code
_entity_poly.pdbx_strand_id
1 'polypeptide(L)'
;MFTEIRTNGTRNNIAVCTIFGDGNPQSVERKACNHIAAGLQHIKGITGSSNGVAKSNDQDKQLLDGAVACIALNLYADQIREKSKDKCPIDETRIEKMFNVWNKINKYWYPCNGANNNLCFECTRHKDDFKNCELSVSKTLINTASNGTCPSKDNTNREKVHDEMNKFLNESNNESISEVKKTLSTINDMSKSFCTQLQCAARKWNFTKKNKGTPPSWQNNTTKISIMVGTPNRRYHG
;
A
#
# COMPACT_ATOMS: atom_id res chain seq x y z
N MET A 1 1.04 8.34 -10.46
CA MET A 1 0.87 7.25 -9.48
C MET A 1 -0.42 7.31 -8.64
N PHE A 2 -0.63 8.27 -7.73
CA PHE A 2 -1.77 8.20 -6.79
C PHE A 2 -3.16 8.21 -7.45
N THR A 3 -3.32 8.92 -8.57
CA THR A 3 -4.54 8.86 -9.40
C THR A 3 -4.83 7.45 -9.92
N GLU A 4 -3.80 6.71 -10.33
CA GLU A 4 -3.91 5.31 -10.77
C GLU A 4 -4.27 4.40 -9.61
N ILE A 5 -3.63 4.59 -8.45
CA ILE A 5 -3.95 3.84 -7.22
C ILE A 5 -5.41 4.01 -6.85
N ARG A 6 -5.92 5.24 -6.88
CA ARG A 6 -7.34 5.51 -6.58
C ARG A 6 -8.24 4.83 -7.61
N THR A 7 -8.00 5.07 -8.89
CA THR A 7 -8.90 4.66 -9.98
C THR A 7 -8.92 3.14 -10.12
N ASN A 8 -7.75 2.50 -10.18
CA ASN A 8 -7.64 1.06 -10.39
C ASN A 8 -7.86 0.27 -9.09
N GLY A 9 -7.43 0.81 -7.93
CA GLY A 9 -7.65 0.15 -6.64
C GLY A 9 -9.12 0.03 -6.25
N THR A 10 -9.99 0.93 -6.74
CA THR A 10 -11.44 0.88 -6.46
C THR A 10 -12.18 -0.16 -7.32
N ARG A 11 -11.60 -0.61 -8.44
CA ARG A 11 -12.25 -1.55 -9.38
C ARG A 11 -12.42 -2.97 -8.80
N ASN A 12 -11.72 -3.30 -7.72
CA ASN A 12 -11.77 -4.58 -7.03
C ASN A 12 -11.58 -5.83 -7.93
N ASN A 13 -10.92 -5.68 -9.07
CA ASN A 13 -10.78 -6.70 -10.11
C ASN A 13 -9.38 -7.31 -10.20
N ILE A 14 -8.49 -7.00 -9.24
CA ILE A 14 -7.13 -7.52 -9.25
C ILE A 14 -7.15 -8.95 -8.68
N ALA A 15 -6.94 -9.94 -9.56
CA ALA A 15 -7.08 -11.36 -9.24
C ALA A 15 -6.18 -11.80 -8.06
N VAL A 16 -4.96 -11.26 -7.95
CA VAL A 16 -4.06 -11.59 -6.83
C VAL A 16 -4.65 -11.25 -5.46
N CYS A 17 -5.55 -10.26 -5.41
CA CYS A 17 -6.13 -9.81 -4.16
C CYS A 17 -7.22 -10.74 -3.65
N THR A 18 -7.67 -11.72 -4.44
CA THR A 18 -8.70 -12.73 -4.09
C THR A 18 -8.46 -13.52 -2.81
N ILE A 19 -7.21 -13.62 -2.37
CA ILE A 19 -6.81 -14.32 -1.15
C ILE A 19 -6.84 -13.46 0.12
N PHE A 20 -7.03 -12.14 0.00
CA PHE A 20 -7.07 -11.20 1.14
C PHE A 20 -8.51 -10.88 1.53
N GLY A 21 -8.78 -10.59 2.81
CA GLY A 21 -10.15 -10.24 3.22
C GLY A 21 -11.08 -11.40 3.56
N ASP A 22 -10.52 -12.61 3.67
CA ASP A 22 -11.20 -13.79 4.21
C ASP A 22 -12.56 -14.07 3.55
N GLY A 23 -12.58 -14.07 2.21
CA GLY A 23 -13.79 -14.32 1.44
C GLY A 23 -14.75 -13.13 1.33
N ASN A 24 -14.46 -11.97 1.94
CA ASN A 24 -15.22 -10.74 1.79
C ASN A 24 -14.56 -9.77 0.79
N PRO A 25 -15.12 -9.60 -0.42
CA PRO A 25 -14.60 -8.64 -1.41
C PRO A 25 -14.68 -7.17 -0.95
N GLN A 26 -15.52 -6.85 0.03
CA GLN A 26 -15.71 -5.51 0.58
C GLN A 26 -14.91 -5.27 1.87
N SER A 27 -14.04 -6.20 2.25
CA SER A 27 -13.18 -6.07 3.43
C SER A 27 -12.13 -4.98 3.25
N VAL A 28 -11.69 -4.40 4.37
CA VAL A 28 -10.61 -3.39 4.41
C VAL A 28 -9.31 -3.96 3.85
N GLU A 29 -9.00 -5.23 4.14
CA GLU A 29 -7.85 -5.93 3.57
C GLU A 29 -7.92 -6.09 2.06
N ARG A 30 -9.10 -6.42 1.52
CA ARG A 30 -9.27 -6.56 0.07
C ARG A 30 -8.98 -5.24 -0.62
N LYS A 31 -9.58 -4.17 -0.11
CA LYS A 31 -9.37 -2.81 -0.62
C LYS A 31 -7.89 -2.43 -0.53
N ALA A 32 -7.27 -2.62 0.63
CA ALA A 32 -5.84 -2.34 0.81
C ALA A 32 -4.97 -3.07 -0.22
N CYS A 33 -5.21 -4.37 -0.43
CA CYS A 33 -4.50 -5.13 -1.46
C CYS A 33 -4.72 -4.52 -2.86
N ASN A 34 -5.95 -4.19 -3.23
CA ASN A 34 -6.23 -3.64 -4.57
C ASN A 34 -5.52 -2.31 -4.81
N HIS A 35 -5.47 -1.43 -3.79
CA HIS A 35 -4.75 -0.16 -3.91
C HIS A 35 -3.22 -0.34 -3.94
N ILE A 36 -2.66 -1.24 -3.14
CA ILE A 36 -1.24 -1.59 -3.19
C ILE A 36 -0.88 -2.19 -4.55
N ALA A 37 -1.66 -3.16 -5.02
CA ALA A 37 -1.45 -3.81 -6.31
C ALA A 37 -1.59 -2.85 -7.49
N ALA A 38 -2.52 -1.89 -7.44
CA ALA A 38 -2.61 -0.82 -8.43
C ALA A 38 -1.34 0.05 -8.45
N GLY A 39 -0.74 0.32 -7.29
CA GLY A 39 0.54 1.02 -7.18
C GLY A 39 1.70 0.22 -7.79
N LEU A 40 1.78 -1.07 -7.46
CA LEU A 40 2.80 -1.97 -8.02
C LEU A 40 2.64 -2.15 -9.54
N GLN A 41 1.40 -2.18 -10.04
CA GLN A 41 1.11 -2.19 -11.48
C GLN A 41 1.57 -0.91 -12.17
N HIS A 42 1.36 0.25 -11.54
CA HIS A 42 1.87 1.52 -12.07
C HIS A 42 3.41 1.51 -12.14
N ILE A 43 4.09 1.07 -11.07
CA ILE A 43 5.55 0.98 -11.02
C ILE A 43 6.08 0.07 -12.12
N LYS A 44 5.45 -1.10 -12.31
CA LYS A 44 5.78 -2.02 -13.41
C LYS A 44 5.68 -1.37 -14.79
N GLY A 45 4.69 -0.48 -14.98
CA GLY A 45 4.46 0.23 -16.23
C GLY A 45 5.46 1.37 -16.52
N ILE A 46 6.38 1.67 -15.60
CA ILE A 46 7.45 2.65 -15.83
C ILE A 46 8.49 2.02 -16.76
N THR A 47 8.21 2.03 -18.06
CA THR A 47 9.13 1.62 -19.12
C THR A 47 9.63 2.85 -19.88
N GLY A 48 10.91 2.88 -20.23
CA GLY A 48 11.51 4.00 -20.95
C GLY A 48 11.19 3.93 -22.42
N SER A 49 10.60 5.03 -22.88
CA SER A 49 10.32 5.33 -24.27
C SER A 49 9.20 4.49 -24.90
N SER A 50 8.07 5.16 -25.13
CA SER A 50 6.97 4.67 -25.96
C SER A 50 7.32 4.60 -27.46
N ASN A 51 8.54 4.98 -27.88
CA ASN A 51 8.87 5.22 -29.30
C ASN A 51 10.24 4.65 -29.75
N GLY A 52 10.67 3.49 -29.24
CA GLY A 52 11.60 2.60 -29.98
C GLY A 52 13.07 3.03 -30.14
N VAL A 53 13.56 4.05 -29.44
CA VAL A 53 15.00 4.32 -29.33
C VAL A 53 15.35 4.60 -27.87
N ALA A 54 15.87 3.60 -27.18
CA ALA A 54 16.37 3.75 -25.81
C ALA A 54 17.74 4.46 -25.86
N LYS A 55 17.83 5.66 -25.30
CA LYS A 55 19.13 6.29 -24.99
C LYS A 55 19.61 5.76 -23.63
N SER A 56 20.92 5.74 -23.39
CA SER A 56 21.50 5.27 -22.12
C SER A 56 20.89 5.95 -20.89
N ASN A 57 20.55 7.23 -21.00
CA ASN A 57 19.93 8.02 -19.92
C ASN A 57 18.48 7.62 -19.60
N ASP A 58 17.81 6.88 -20.49
CA ASP A 58 16.41 6.48 -20.26
C ASP A 58 16.33 5.38 -19.22
N GLN A 59 17.33 4.50 -19.12
CA GLN A 59 17.36 3.41 -18.14
C GLN A 59 17.57 3.95 -16.72
N ASP A 60 18.51 4.86 -16.53
CA ASP A 60 18.76 5.49 -15.22
C ASP A 60 17.53 6.28 -14.75
N LYS A 61 16.88 7.00 -15.67
CA LYS A 61 15.63 7.71 -15.38
C LYS A 61 14.51 6.76 -14.97
N GLN A 62 14.36 5.62 -15.64
CA GLN A 62 13.36 4.61 -15.26
C GLN A 62 13.62 4.02 -13.88
N LEU A 63 14.89 3.69 -13.58
CA LEU A 63 15.28 3.15 -12.29
C LEU A 63 14.98 4.17 -11.18
N LEU A 64 15.31 5.44 -11.42
CA LEU A 64 15.01 6.53 -10.50
C LEU A 64 13.48 6.72 -10.33
N ASP A 65 12.73 6.79 -11.41
CA ASP A 65 11.27 6.94 -11.39
C ASP A 65 10.60 5.75 -10.67
N GLY A 66 11.07 4.53 -10.93
CA GLY A 66 10.62 3.30 -10.28
C GLY A 66 10.94 3.28 -8.79
N ALA A 67 12.16 3.67 -8.41
CA ALA A 67 12.57 3.79 -7.02
C ALA A 67 11.72 4.82 -6.27
N VAL A 68 11.55 6.02 -6.81
CA VAL A 68 10.73 7.09 -6.20
C VAL A 68 9.27 6.65 -6.08
N ALA A 69 8.71 5.99 -7.10
CA ALA A 69 7.36 5.45 -7.03
C ALA A 69 7.22 4.33 -5.97
N CYS A 70 8.23 3.47 -5.81
CA CYS A 70 8.22 2.43 -4.78
C CYS A 70 8.35 3.01 -3.35
N ILE A 71 9.17 4.04 -3.18
CA ILE A 71 9.28 4.85 -1.96
C ILE A 71 7.90 5.42 -1.59
N ALA A 72 7.23 6.07 -2.55
CA ALA A 72 5.89 6.61 -2.35
C ALA A 72 4.87 5.52 -2.00
N LEU A 73 4.97 4.32 -2.60
CA LEU A 73 4.07 3.21 -2.34
C LEU A 73 4.27 2.63 -0.93
N ASN A 74 5.52 2.50 -0.49
CA ASN A 74 5.84 2.04 0.85
C ASN A 74 5.28 2.98 1.91
N LEU A 75 5.43 4.29 1.69
CA LEU A 75 4.84 5.28 2.58
C LEU A 75 3.31 5.25 2.57
N TYR A 76 2.71 5.06 1.40
CA TYR A 76 1.27 4.86 1.27
C TYR A 76 0.80 3.61 2.03
N ALA A 77 1.56 2.52 2.00
CA ALA A 77 1.28 1.31 2.77
C ALA A 77 1.37 1.54 4.29
N ASP A 78 2.34 2.33 4.75
CA ASP A 78 2.40 2.78 6.14
C ASP A 78 1.14 3.57 6.52
N GLN A 79 0.70 4.50 5.68
CA GLN A 79 -0.52 5.27 5.90
C GLN A 79 -1.78 4.39 5.94
N ILE A 80 -1.88 3.35 5.11
CA ILE A 80 -2.94 2.34 5.19
C ILE A 80 -2.92 1.67 6.56
N ARG A 81 -1.76 1.16 6.98
CA ARG A 81 -1.59 0.47 8.26
C ARG A 81 -2.01 1.35 9.42
N GLU A 82 -1.41 2.55 9.53
CA GLU A 82 -1.64 3.48 10.62
C GLU A 82 -3.10 3.89 10.74
N LYS A 83 -3.75 4.28 9.63
CA LYS A 83 -5.16 4.69 9.65
C LYS A 83 -6.15 3.54 9.86
N SER A 84 -5.71 2.30 9.66
CA SER A 84 -6.53 1.11 9.91
C SER A 84 -6.56 0.70 11.39
N LYS A 85 -5.54 1.07 12.19
CA LYS A 85 -5.35 0.60 13.58
C LYS A 85 -6.57 0.75 14.47
N ASP A 86 -7.24 1.89 14.41
CA ASP A 86 -8.37 2.17 15.32
C ASP A 86 -9.69 1.57 14.84
N LYS A 87 -9.78 1.24 13.55
CA LYS A 87 -11.03 0.85 12.88
C LYS A 87 -11.05 -0.65 12.57
N CYS A 88 -10.11 -1.08 11.74
CA CYS A 88 -10.02 -2.42 11.22
C CYS A 88 -8.53 -2.75 11.00
N PRO A 89 -7.79 -3.11 12.08
CA PRO A 89 -6.34 -3.25 11.99
C PRO A 89 -5.94 -4.19 10.85
N ILE A 90 -5.04 -3.69 9.99
CA ILE A 90 -4.25 -4.50 9.06
C ILE A 90 -2.86 -4.61 9.67
N ASP A 91 -2.41 -5.82 9.93
CA ASP A 91 -1.07 -6.04 10.45
C ASP A 91 0.01 -5.92 9.35
N GLU A 92 1.24 -5.69 9.76
CA GLU A 92 2.36 -5.51 8.84
C GLU A 92 2.65 -6.77 8.01
N THR A 93 2.54 -7.96 8.60
CA THR A 93 2.81 -9.22 7.88
C THR A 93 1.80 -9.42 6.75
N ARG A 94 0.59 -8.90 6.92
CA ARG A 94 -0.45 -8.91 5.90
C ARG A 94 -0.14 -7.95 4.77
N ILE A 95 0.36 -6.75 5.06
CA ILE A 95 0.83 -5.79 4.05
C ILE A 95 2.02 -6.37 3.29
N GLU A 96 3.03 -6.90 3.99
CA GLU A 96 4.19 -7.57 3.39
C GLU A 96 3.76 -8.69 2.45
N LYS A 97 2.79 -9.50 2.85
CA LYS A 97 2.21 -10.55 2.01
C LYS A 97 1.57 -10.00 0.73
N MET A 98 0.95 -8.81 0.75
CA MET A 98 0.38 -8.19 -0.46
C MET A 98 1.47 -7.89 -1.49
N PHE A 99 2.59 -7.29 -1.06
CA PHE A 99 3.75 -7.04 -1.92
C PHE A 99 4.36 -8.35 -2.43
N ASN A 100 4.60 -9.31 -1.53
CA ASN A 100 5.25 -10.58 -1.87
C ASN A 100 4.43 -11.40 -2.87
N VAL A 101 3.11 -11.49 -2.71
CA VAL A 101 2.26 -12.24 -3.64
C VAL A 101 2.19 -11.52 -4.99
N TRP A 102 2.10 -10.18 -5.01
CA TRP A 102 2.17 -9.43 -6.26
C TRP A 102 3.49 -9.68 -7.00
N ASN A 103 4.64 -9.50 -6.35
CA ASN A 103 5.95 -9.64 -6.99
C ASN A 103 6.17 -11.06 -7.53
N LYS A 104 5.77 -12.09 -6.77
CA LYS A 104 5.82 -13.49 -7.23
C LYS A 104 5.03 -13.72 -8.50
N ILE A 105 3.83 -13.17 -8.60
CA ILE A 105 2.97 -13.33 -9.78
C ILE A 105 3.46 -12.47 -10.94
N ASN A 106 3.86 -11.23 -10.66
CA ASN A 106 4.28 -10.26 -11.65
C ASN A 106 5.52 -10.70 -12.45
N LYS A 107 6.42 -11.48 -11.83
CA LYS A 107 7.57 -12.09 -12.50
C LYS A 107 7.19 -12.91 -13.74
N TYR A 108 6.00 -13.49 -13.75
CA TYR A 108 5.51 -14.30 -14.88
C TYR A 108 4.72 -13.49 -15.92
N TRP A 109 4.54 -12.19 -15.71
CA TRP A 109 3.68 -11.34 -16.55
C TRP A 109 4.53 -10.43 -17.44
N TYR A 110 4.19 -10.32 -18.73
CA TYR A 110 4.83 -9.39 -19.66
C TYR A 110 4.90 -7.95 -19.10
N PRO A 111 6.02 -7.22 -19.27
CA PRO A 111 7.25 -7.61 -19.98
C PRO A 111 8.27 -8.40 -19.13
N CYS A 112 7.92 -8.78 -17.90
CA CYS A 112 8.83 -9.46 -16.97
C CYS A 112 9.12 -10.93 -17.30
N ASN A 113 8.38 -11.51 -18.26
CA ASN A 113 8.44 -12.92 -18.62
C ASN A 113 9.49 -13.26 -19.70
N GLY A 114 10.44 -12.35 -19.99
CA GLY A 114 11.49 -12.51 -21.01
C GLY A 114 12.89 -12.76 -20.44
N ALA A 115 13.84 -13.11 -21.30
CA ALA A 115 15.23 -13.45 -20.94
C ALA A 115 16.03 -12.30 -20.27
N ASN A 116 15.56 -11.06 -20.39
CA ASN A 116 16.13 -9.88 -19.73
C ASN A 116 15.37 -9.57 -18.45
N ASN A 117 15.75 -10.24 -17.37
CA ASN A 117 15.20 -10.08 -16.01
C ASN A 117 15.31 -8.63 -15.48
N ASN A 118 16.15 -7.81 -16.11
CA ASN A 118 16.45 -6.43 -15.73
C ASN A 118 15.34 -5.43 -16.14
N LEU A 119 14.31 -5.88 -16.86
CA LEU A 119 13.21 -5.03 -17.33
C LEU A 119 12.15 -4.74 -16.25
N CYS A 120 12.13 -5.49 -15.15
CA CYS A 120 11.12 -5.31 -14.13
C CYS A 120 11.72 -4.90 -12.79
N PHE A 121 11.55 -3.61 -12.49
CA PHE A 121 11.82 -3.06 -11.17
C PHE A 121 10.97 -3.79 -10.12
N GLU A 122 11.62 -4.47 -9.19
CA GLU A 122 10.95 -5.12 -8.06
C GLU A 122 10.77 -4.12 -6.92
N CYS A 123 9.53 -3.76 -6.61
CA CYS A 123 9.21 -2.95 -5.45
C CYS A 123 8.87 -3.85 -4.26
N THR A 124 9.75 -3.92 -3.28
CA THR A 124 9.53 -4.69 -2.04
C THR A 124 8.97 -3.81 -0.93
N ARG A 125 8.32 -4.46 0.04
CA ARG A 125 7.86 -3.80 1.26
C ARG A 125 9.06 -3.52 2.18
N HIS A 126 9.39 -2.24 2.35
CA HIS A 126 10.40 -1.75 3.28
C HIS A 126 9.72 -1.06 4.45
N LYS A 127 9.82 -1.65 5.64
CA LYS A 127 9.14 -1.17 6.85
C LYS A 127 10.06 -0.29 7.70
N ASP A 128 11.05 -0.91 8.34
CA ASP A 128 11.93 -0.21 9.30
C ASP A 128 13.14 0.42 8.57
N ASP A 129 13.63 -0.23 7.51
CA ASP A 129 14.74 0.29 6.70
C ASP A 129 14.37 1.56 5.93
N PHE A 130 13.08 1.73 5.61
CA PHE A 130 12.60 2.88 4.86
C PHE A 130 12.69 4.19 5.67
N LYS A 131 12.51 4.12 6.99
CA LYS A 131 12.67 5.31 7.86
C LYS A 131 14.07 5.89 7.82
N ASN A 132 15.05 5.03 7.57
CA ASN A 132 16.47 5.38 7.49
C ASN A 132 16.93 5.52 6.04
N CYS A 133 16.01 5.54 5.06
CA CYS A 133 16.35 5.73 3.66
C CYS A 133 16.76 7.20 3.45
N GLU A 134 18.06 7.40 3.27
CA GLU A 134 18.66 8.70 3.00
C GLU A 134 19.20 8.78 1.57
N LEU A 135 19.04 9.94 0.93
CA LEU A 135 19.70 10.23 -0.34
C LEU A 135 21.18 10.49 -0.09
N SER A 136 22.03 9.55 -0.51
CA SER A 136 23.46 9.76 -0.55
C SER A 136 23.85 10.54 -1.82
N VAL A 137 23.57 11.84 -1.81
CA VAL A 137 23.92 12.76 -2.91
C VAL A 137 24.87 13.83 -2.41
N SER A 138 25.84 14.23 -3.24
CA SER A 138 26.68 15.37 -2.92
C SER A 138 25.81 16.63 -2.75
N LYS A 139 26.09 17.45 -1.72
CA LYS A 139 25.43 18.75 -1.52
C LYS A 139 25.55 19.67 -2.74
N THR A 140 26.58 19.46 -3.58
CA THR A 140 26.80 20.20 -4.83
C THR A 140 25.84 19.80 -5.97
N LEU A 141 25.17 18.65 -5.87
CA LEU A 141 24.20 18.15 -6.85
C LEU A 141 22.75 18.52 -6.48
N ILE A 142 22.51 18.98 -5.24
CA ILE A 142 21.22 19.51 -4.81
C ILE A 142 21.14 20.96 -5.31
N ASN A 143 20.55 21.15 -6.49
CA ASN A 143 20.45 22.47 -7.12
C ASN A 143 19.70 23.47 -6.20
N THR A 144 20.38 24.53 -5.78
CA THR A 144 19.77 25.65 -5.03
C THR A 144 19.06 26.66 -5.93
N ALA A 145 19.30 26.64 -7.25
CA ALA A 145 18.60 27.51 -8.20
C ALA A 145 18.65 26.96 -9.64
N SER A 146 17.51 26.50 -10.16
CA SER A 146 17.32 26.36 -11.61
C SER A 146 15.83 26.42 -11.93
N ASN A 147 15.28 27.62 -12.21
CA ASN A 147 13.97 27.97 -12.79
C ASN A 147 12.69 27.21 -12.34
N GLY A 148 12.78 26.29 -11.40
CA GLY A 148 11.72 25.64 -10.68
C GLY A 148 11.86 26.01 -9.21
N THR A 149 10.76 26.42 -8.60
CA THR A 149 10.67 26.77 -7.19
C THR A 149 10.78 25.51 -6.33
N CYS A 150 11.99 24.97 -6.16
CA CYS A 150 12.28 24.15 -5.00
C CYS A 150 12.21 25.09 -3.78
N PRO A 151 11.27 24.91 -2.83
CA PRO A 151 11.07 25.87 -1.75
C PRO A 151 12.34 25.93 -0.88
N SER A 152 13.11 27.01 -1.04
CA SER A 152 14.41 27.26 -0.40
C SER A 152 14.34 27.54 1.11
N LYS A 153 13.20 27.26 1.75
CA LYS A 153 13.06 27.39 3.20
C LYS A 153 13.56 26.09 3.83
N ASP A 154 14.79 26.12 4.31
CA ASP A 154 15.53 25.04 4.96
C ASP A 154 15.96 23.86 4.07
N ASN A 155 17.24 23.88 3.65
CA ASN A 155 17.92 22.73 3.03
C ASN A 155 18.46 21.72 4.06
N THR A 156 18.11 21.86 5.34
CA THR A 156 18.52 20.94 6.39
C THR A 156 17.71 19.65 6.31
N ASN A 157 18.40 18.50 6.28
CA ASN A 157 17.81 17.16 6.31
C ASN A 157 16.96 16.73 5.10
N ARG A 158 17.07 17.38 3.92
CA ARG A 158 16.38 16.90 2.70
C ARG A 158 16.86 15.53 2.21
N GLU A 159 18.02 15.08 2.70
CA GLU A 159 18.49 13.71 2.52
C GLU A 159 17.52 12.68 3.14
N LYS A 160 16.73 13.05 4.16
CA LYS A 160 15.74 12.17 4.80
C LYS A 160 14.47 12.04 3.96
N VAL A 161 14.50 11.13 2.99
CA VAL A 161 13.41 10.90 2.03
C VAL A 161 12.09 10.62 2.72
N HIS A 162 12.12 9.82 3.78
CA HIS A 162 10.94 9.45 4.54
C HIS A 162 10.23 10.68 5.14
N ASP A 163 10.97 11.62 5.72
CA ASP A 163 10.40 12.78 6.40
C ASP A 163 9.82 13.77 5.40
N GLU A 164 10.54 14.06 4.31
CA GLU A 164 10.07 14.94 3.25
C GLU A 164 8.83 14.39 2.55
N MET A 165 8.83 13.10 2.22
CA MET A 165 7.66 12.46 1.59
C MET A 165 6.47 12.39 2.56
N ASN A 166 6.71 12.21 3.86
CA ASN A 166 5.65 12.30 4.87
C ASN A 166 5.06 13.69 5.01
N LYS A 167 5.89 14.75 5.03
CA LYS A 167 5.39 16.13 5.01
C LYS A 167 4.51 16.32 3.78
N PHE A 168 4.99 15.91 2.61
CA PHE A 168 4.22 15.97 1.37
C PHE A 168 2.90 15.22 1.46
N LEU A 169 2.83 14.02 2.05
CA LEU A 169 1.56 13.29 2.18
C LEU A 169 0.59 13.85 3.24
N ASN A 170 1.10 14.59 4.23
CA ASN A 170 0.31 15.06 5.37
C ASN A 170 -0.10 16.54 5.25
N GLU A 171 0.63 17.35 4.48
CA GLU A 171 0.32 18.77 4.26
C GLU A 171 -1.07 19.00 3.65
N SER A 172 -1.63 20.18 3.90
CA SER A 172 -3.07 20.43 3.72
C SER A 172 -3.46 20.94 2.33
N ASN A 173 -2.50 21.32 1.48
CA ASN A 173 -2.75 22.28 0.38
C ASN A 173 -2.42 21.77 -1.04
N ASN A 174 -2.34 20.45 -1.29
CA ASN A 174 -2.09 19.91 -2.63
C ASN A 174 -3.17 18.89 -3.04
N GLU A 175 -3.63 18.97 -4.30
CA GLU A 175 -4.63 18.06 -4.88
C GLU A 175 -4.23 16.58 -4.75
N SER A 176 -2.96 16.24 -4.95
CA SER A 176 -2.46 14.86 -4.82
C SER A 176 -2.66 14.31 -3.41
N ILE A 177 -2.61 15.18 -2.39
CA ILE A 177 -2.79 14.82 -0.98
C ILE A 177 -4.27 14.57 -0.67
N SER A 178 -5.15 15.39 -1.25
CA SER A 178 -6.60 15.18 -1.16
C SER A 178 -6.99 13.80 -1.69
N GLU A 179 -6.40 13.39 -2.82
CA GLU A 179 -6.63 12.08 -3.42
C GLU A 179 -6.11 10.92 -2.55
N VAL A 180 -4.93 11.06 -1.95
CA VAL A 180 -4.41 10.08 -0.98
C VAL A 180 -5.34 9.98 0.24
N LYS A 181 -5.74 11.11 0.83
CA LYS A 181 -6.66 11.16 1.99
C LYS A 181 -8.01 10.51 1.66
N LYS A 182 -8.62 10.84 0.52
CA LYS A 182 -9.86 10.20 0.03
C LYS A 182 -9.70 8.69 -0.12
N THR A 183 -8.62 8.25 -0.75
CA THR A 183 -8.37 6.83 -0.99
C THR A 183 -8.18 6.05 0.32
N LEU A 184 -7.42 6.61 1.27
CA LEU A 184 -7.25 6.02 2.60
C LEU A 184 -8.57 5.93 3.38
N SER A 185 -9.46 6.92 3.22
CA SER A 185 -10.82 6.85 3.77
C SER A 185 -11.65 5.75 3.12
N THR A 186 -11.58 5.59 1.80
CA THR A 186 -12.27 4.51 1.06
C THR A 186 -11.80 3.12 1.48
N ILE A 187 -10.50 2.93 1.67
CA ILE A 187 -9.91 1.67 2.15
C ILE A 187 -10.46 1.31 3.53
N ASN A 188 -10.43 2.28 4.44
CA ASN A 188 -10.83 2.09 5.83
C ASN A 188 -12.34 2.21 6.06
N ASP A 189 -13.13 2.40 4.99
CA ASP A 189 -14.58 2.44 5.07
C ASP A 189 -15.16 1.05 5.35
N MET A 190 -15.71 0.90 6.55
CA MET A 190 -16.35 -0.31 7.03
C MET A 190 -17.87 -0.33 6.80
N SER A 191 -18.46 0.79 6.34
CA SER A 191 -19.92 0.95 6.21
C SER A 191 -20.53 0.12 5.07
N LYS A 192 -19.69 -0.44 4.19
CA LYS A 192 -20.14 -1.16 2.99
C LYS A 192 -20.98 -2.40 3.27
N SER A 193 -20.77 -3.10 4.39
CA SER A 193 -21.58 -4.27 4.74
C SER A 193 -21.47 -4.62 6.22
N PHE A 194 -22.50 -5.32 6.74
CA PHE A 194 -22.46 -5.93 8.06
C PHE A 194 -21.29 -6.94 8.20
N CYS A 195 -20.98 -7.68 7.14
CA CYS A 195 -19.83 -8.59 7.11
C CYS A 195 -18.51 -7.83 7.33
N THR A 196 -18.33 -6.68 6.68
CA THR A 196 -17.14 -5.83 6.87
C THR A 196 -17.07 -5.32 8.31
N GLN A 197 -18.17 -4.87 8.89
CA GLN A 197 -18.22 -4.40 10.28
C GLN A 197 -17.83 -5.52 11.27
N LEU A 198 -18.43 -6.72 11.13
CA LEU A 198 -18.12 -7.87 11.98
C LEU A 198 -16.66 -8.32 11.84
N GLN A 199 -16.13 -8.38 10.61
CA GLN A 199 -14.72 -8.69 10.35
C GLN A 199 -13.79 -7.76 11.11
N CYS A 200 -14.07 -6.47 11.04
CA CYS A 200 -13.24 -5.45 11.66
C CYS A 200 -13.34 -5.48 13.19
N ALA A 201 -14.54 -5.69 13.75
CA ALA A 201 -14.72 -5.85 15.20
C ALA A 201 -13.93 -7.06 15.72
N ALA A 202 -14.02 -8.22 15.04
CA ALA A 202 -13.28 -9.41 15.40
C ALA A 202 -11.76 -9.20 15.34
N ARG A 203 -11.27 -8.52 14.29
CA ARG A 203 -9.84 -8.20 14.15
C ARG A 203 -9.36 -7.23 15.23
N LYS A 204 -10.10 -6.16 15.49
CA LYS A 204 -9.80 -5.18 16.54
C LYS A 204 -9.71 -5.85 17.91
N TRP A 205 -10.66 -6.73 18.25
CA TRP A 205 -10.64 -7.48 19.51
C TRP A 205 -9.42 -8.40 19.62
N ASN A 206 -9.03 -9.09 18.54
CA ASN A 206 -7.83 -9.93 18.57
C ASN A 206 -6.54 -9.11 18.68
N PHE A 207 -6.47 -7.98 17.98
CA PHE A 207 -5.32 -7.08 18.02
C PHE A 207 -5.07 -6.54 19.44
N THR A 208 -6.14 -6.17 20.15
CA THR A 208 -6.04 -5.65 21.54
C THR A 208 -5.78 -6.74 22.58
N LYS A 209 -6.25 -7.98 22.37
CA LYS A 209 -6.11 -9.06 23.37
C LYS A 209 -4.84 -9.90 23.23
N LYS A 210 -4.23 -9.99 22.05
CA LYS A 210 -3.15 -10.97 21.82
C LYS A 210 -1.73 -10.41 21.71
N ASN A 211 -1.49 -9.10 21.61
CA ASN A 211 -0.14 -8.52 21.38
C ASN A 211 0.70 -9.20 20.27
N LYS A 212 0.08 -10.01 19.41
CA LYS A 212 0.71 -10.76 18.33
C LYS A 212 -0.17 -10.53 17.12
N GLY A 213 0.37 -9.80 16.14
CA GLY A 213 -0.31 -9.35 14.92
C GLY A 213 -0.71 -10.45 13.94
N THR A 214 -1.07 -11.65 14.42
CA THR A 214 -1.59 -12.73 13.59
C THR A 214 -3.12 -12.72 13.70
N PRO A 215 -3.85 -12.26 12.68
CA PRO A 215 -5.31 -12.31 12.69
C PRO A 215 -5.77 -13.78 12.63
N PRO A 216 -6.80 -14.17 13.40
CA PRO A 216 -7.41 -15.48 13.19
C PRO A 216 -8.05 -15.53 11.80
N SER A 217 -7.85 -16.64 11.08
CA SER A 217 -8.64 -16.93 9.89
C SER A 217 -10.12 -17.06 10.26
N TRP A 218 -11.03 -16.77 9.31
CA TRP A 218 -12.47 -17.01 9.52
C TRP A 218 -12.77 -18.47 9.89
N GLN A 219 -11.96 -19.42 9.41
CA GLN A 219 -12.02 -20.83 9.80
C GLN A 219 -11.72 -21.05 11.30
N ASN A 220 -10.87 -20.22 11.90
CA ASN A 220 -10.54 -20.27 13.34
C ASN A 220 -11.50 -19.43 14.21
N ASN A 221 -12.40 -18.65 13.59
CA ASN A 221 -13.28 -17.70 14.27
C ASN A 221 -14.72 -18.18 14.43
N THR A 222 -15.16 -19.24 13.75
CA THR A 222 -16.52 -19.80 13.94
C THR A 222 -16.79 -20.14 15.41
N THR A 223 -15.82 -20.72 16.11
CA THR A 223 -15.94 -21.03 17.56
C THR A 223 -15.97 -19.78 18.45
N LYS A 224 -15.36 -18.66 18.02
CA LYS A 224 -15.25 -17.43 18.84
C LYS A 224 -16.33 -16.41 18.55
N ILE A 225 -16.84 -16.36 17.32
CA ILE A 225 -18.01 -15.56 16.97
C ILE A 225 -19.21 -16.05 17.78
N SER A 226 -19.39 -17.37 17.95
CA SER A 226 -20.41 -17.94 18.87
C SER A 226 -20.33 -17.43 20.32
N ILE A 227 -19.15 -17.02 20.79
CA ILE A 227 -18.95 -16.45 22.12
C ILE A 227 -19.37 -14.96 22.15
N MET A 228 -19.21 -14.23 21.04
CA MET A 228 -19.57 -12.81 20.94
C MET A 228 -21.05 -12.56 20.62
N VAL A 229 -21.70 -13.39 19.81
CA VAL A 229 -23.14 -13.24 19.48
C VAL A 229 -24.07 -13.81 20.56
N GLY A 230 -23.52 -14.41 21.61
CA GLY A 230 -24.28 -15.25 22.53
C GLY A 230 -24.69 -16.54 21.82
N THR A 231 -24.56 -17.67 22.50
CA THR A 231 -25.22 -18.90 22.07
C THR A 231 -26.71 -18.60 21.84
N PRO A 232 -27.31 -19.02 20.70
CA PRO A 232 -28.75 -18.88 20.53
C PRO A 232 -29.41 -19.58 21.71
N ASN A 233 -30.10 -18.81 22.54
CA ASN A 233 -30.86 -19.36 23.65
C ASN A 233 -31.98 -20.19 22.99
N ARG A 234 -31.80 -21.51 22.87
CA ARG A 234 -32.88 -22.43 22.54
C ARG A 234 -33.86 -22.39 23.70
N ARG A 235 -34.74 -21.39 23.71
CA ARG A 235 -36.04 -21.55 24.36
C ARG A 235 -36.78 -22.61 23.55
N TYR A 236 -36.75 -23.83 24.05
CA TYR A 236 -37.78 -24.80 23.72
C TYR A 236 -39.11 -24.20 24.19
N HIS A 237 -39.94 -23.80 23.23
CA HIS A 237 -41.38 -23.64 23.44
C HIS A 237 -42.04 -24.87 22.81
N GLY A 238 -42.78 -25.63 23.62
CA GLY A 238 -43.53 -26.82 23.22
C GLY A 238 -42.96 -28.07 23.87
#